data_AF-A0A1Q6ZEN7-F1
#
_entry.id   AF-A0A1Q6ZEN7-F1
#
_cell.length_a   1.000
_cell.length_b   1.000
_cell.length_c   1.000
_cell.angle_alpha   90.00
_cell.angle_beta   90.00
_cell.angle_gamma   90.00
#
_symmetry.space_group_name_H-M   'P 1'
#
loop_
_entity.id
_entity.type
_entity.pdbx_description
1 polymer ?
#
loop_
_entity_poly.entity_id
_entity_poly.type
_entity_poly.pdbx_seq_one_letter_code
_entity_poly.pdbx_strand_id
1 'polypeptide(L)' 'MTTKPPATPATPYPPHWENVADLRVFRASAAEWEKLIGWRTDMRKRGWKLLKITSEDAEVVAIFGRTKTKD' A
#
# COMPACT_ATOMS: atom_id res chain seq x y z
N MET A 1 38.05 14.78 24.64
CA MET A 1 36.58 14.83 24.61
C MET A 1 36.17 15.07 23.17
N THR A 2 35.70 14.05 22.45
CA THR A 2 35.24 14.23 21.07
C THR A 2 33.90 13.54 20.95
N THR A 3 32.86 14.36 20.84
CA THR A 3 31.45 14.01 20.81
C THR A 3 31.09 13.33 19.49
N LYS A 4 30.56 12.11 19.58
CA LYS A 4 29.96 11.37 18.46
C LYS A 4 28.71 12.14 17.98
N PRO A 5 28.50 12.37 16.67
CA PRO A 5 27.25 12.96 16.20
C PRO A 5 26.10 11.98 16.45
N PRO A 6 24.89 12.45 16.79
CA PRO A 6 23.74 11.58 16.93
C PRO A 6 23.41 11.00 15.56
N ALA A 7 23.59 9.69 15.41
CA ALA A 7 23.03 8.94 14.29
C ALA A 7 21.50 8.91 14.50
N THR A 8 20.78 9.89 13.97
CA THR A 8 19.35 9.70 13.72
C THR A 8 19.23 8.62 12.65
N PRO A 9 18.61 7.45 12.93
CA PRO A 9 18.24 6.56 11.86
C PRO A 9 17.23 7.34 11.02
N ALA A 10 17.63 7.76 9.82
CA ALA A 10 16.71 8.23 8.81
C ALA A 10 15.81 7.04 8.49
N THR A 11 14.69 6.92 9.19
CA THR A 11 13.69 5.90 8.90
C THR A 11 13.27 6.15 7.46
N PRO A 12 13.57 5.23 6.53
CA PRO A 12 13.42 5.48 5.09
C PRO A 12 11.95 5.64 4.68
N TYR A 13 11.02 5.33 5.59
CA TYR A 13 9.59 5.33 5.34
C TYR A 13 8.82 6.01 6.48
N PRO A 14 7.65 6.60 6.20
CA PRO A 14 6.79 7.18 7.21
C PRO A 14 6.37 6.17 8.30
N PRO A 15 6.22 6.58 9.58
CA PRO A 15 5.89 5.66 10.68
C PRO A 15 4.60 4.86 10.50
N HIS A 16 3.61 5.41 9.78
CA HIS A 16 2.36 4.72 9.51
C HIS A 16 2.51 3.52 8.55
N TRP A 17 3.64 3.38 7.84
CA TRP A 17 3.97 2.21 7.02
C TRP A 17 4.39 1.00 7.84
N GLU A 18 4.95 1.18 9.04
CA GLU A 18 5.24 0.06 9.94
C GLU A 18 3.96 -0.67 10.39
N ASN A 19 2.83 0.04 10.35
CA ASN A 19 1.54 -0.54 10.66
C ASN A 19 0.97 -1.36 9.50
N VAL A 20 1.45 -1.22 8.26
CA VAL A 20 0.98 -2.01 7.11
C VAL A 20 1.62 -3.39 7.18
N ALA A 21 0.84 -4.40 7.56
CA ALA A 21 1.28 -5.79 7.67
C ALA A 21 1.54 -6.41 6.30
N ASP A 22 0.62 -6.14 5.38
CA ASP A 22 0.52 -6.86 4.13
C ASP A 22 0.11 -5.90 3.01
N LEU A 23 0.68 -6.13 1.83
CA LEU A 23 0.35 -5.45 0.59
C LEU A 23 -0.19 -6.45 -0.43
N ARG A 24 -1.18 -6.02 -1.21
CA ARG A 24 -1.69 -6.74 -2.37
C ARG A 24 -1.75 -5.81 -3.57
N VAL A 25 -1.25 -6.28 -4.70
CA VAL A 25 -1.23 -5.55 -5.96
C VAL A 25 -2.08 -6.30 -6.97
N PHE A 26 -3.06 -5.62 -7.55
CA PHE A 26 -3.84 -6.11 -8.67
C PHE A 26 -3.49 -5.31 -9.92
N ARG A 27 -3.36 -6.00 -11.05
CA ARG A 27 -3.14 -5.40 -12.37
C ARG A 27 -4.25 -5.82 -13.31
N ALA A 28 -4.73 -4.90 -14.11
CA ALA A 28 -5.63 -5.15 -15.24
C ALA A 28 -5.19 -4.31 -16.42
N SER A 29 -5.58 -4.72 -17.62
CA SER A 29 -5.50 -3.82 -18.77
C SER A 29 -6.44 -2.63 -18.57
N ALA A 30 -6.16 -1.50 -19.25
CA ALA A 30 -7.05 -0.34 -19.23
C ALA A 30 -8.47 -0.67 -19.72
N ALA A 31 -8.61 -1.62 -20.65
CA ALA A 31 -9.89 -2.10 -21.15
C ALA A 31 -10.72 -2.85 -20.08
N GLU A 32 -10.07 -3.37 -19.04
CA GLU A 32 -10.70 -4.15 -17.97
C GLU A 32 -10.75 -3.37 -16.65
N TRP A 33 -10.74 -2.03 -16.72
CA TRP A 33 -10.73 -1.14 -15.55
C TRP A 33 -11.88 -1.44 -14.57
N GLU A 34 -13.02 -1.94 -15.05
CA GLU A 34 -14.20 -2.29 -14.24
C GLU A 34 -13.89 -3.33 -13.15
N LYS A 35 -12.86 -4.16 -13.34
CA LYS A 35 -12.39 -5.13 -12.32
C LYS A 35 -11.98 -4.43 -11.01
N LEU A 36 -11.58 -3.16 -11.05
CA LEU A 36 -11.30 -2.34 -9.86
C LEU A 36 -12.47 -2.31 -8.88
N ILE A 37 -13.71 -2.23 -9.36
CA ILE A 37 -14.89 -2.11 -8.52
C ILE A 37 -15.08 -3.40 -7.72
N GLY A 38 -14.89 -4.55 -8.37
CA GLY A 38 -14.89 -5.87 -7.75
C GLY A 38 -13.79 -6.00 -6.70
N TRP A 39 -12.54 -5.68 -7.07
CA TRP A 39 -11.41 -5.75 -6.15
C TRP A 39 -11.61 -4.87 -4.92
N ARG A 40 -12.06 -3.63 -5.11
CA ARG A 40 -12.31 -2.70 -4.00
C ARG A 40 -13.35 -3.26 -3.04
N THR A 41 -14.41 -3.85 -3.57
CA THR A 41 -15.48 -4.46 -2.76
C THR A 41 -14.96 -5.64 -1.96
N ASP A 42 -14.24 -6.56 -2.61
CA ASP A 42 -13.72 -7.77 -1.97
C ASP A 42 -12.63 -7.46 -0.93
N MET A 43 -11.72 -6.54 -1.26
CA MET A 43 -10.66 -6.11 -0.36
C MET A 43 -11.26 -5.39 0.85
N ARG A 44 -12.23 -4.49 0.66
CA ARG A 44 -12.91 -3.80 1.77
C ARG A 44 -13.60 -4.78 2.71
N LYS A 45 -14.30 -5.81 2.20
CA LYS A 45 -14.93 -6.87 3.01
C LYS A 45 -13.92 -7.63 3.87
N ARG A 46 -12.69 -7.78 3.38
CA ARG A 46 -11.59 -8.50 4.07
C ARG A 46 -10.74 -7.59 4.96
N GLY A 47 -11.15 -6.35 5.19
CA GLY A 47 -10.43 -5.38 6.04
C GLY A 47 -9.21 -4.74 5.36
N TRP A 48 -9.08 -4.85 4.05
CA TRP A 48 -8.02 -4.19 3.28
C TRP A 48 -8.46 -2.80 2.85
N LYS A 49 -7.52 -1.86 2.83
CA LYS A 49 -7.72 -0.48 2.37
C LYS A 49 -7.00 -0.28 1.05
N LEU A 50 -7.67 0.39 0.12
CA LEU A 50 -7.03 0.84 -1.11
C LEU A 50 -6.07 1.98 -0.77
N LEU A 51 -4.79 1.82 -1.10
CA LEU A 51 -3.73 2.78 -0.81
C LEU A 51 -3.43 3.67 -2.01
N LYS A 52 -3.35 3.08 -3.20
CA LYS A 52 -2.99 3.79 -4.43
C LYS A 52 -3.62 3.09 -5.63
N ILE A 53 -4.07 3.88 -6.59
CA ILE A 53 -4.37 3.43 -7.95
C ILE A 53 -3.48 4.23 -8.89
N THR A 54 -2.86 3.55 -9.84
CA THR A 54 -2.21 4.18 -10.99
C THR A 54 -2.84 3.64 -12.25
N SER A 55 -3.10 4.53 -13.20
CA SER A 55 -3.52 4.18 -14.54
C SER A 55 -2.44 4.72 -15.48
N GLU A 56 -1.78 3.81 -16.18
CA GLU A 56 -0.90 4.12 -17.31
C GLU A 56 -1.56 3.57 -18.58
N ASP A 57 -1.21 4.09 -19.76
CA ASP A 57 -2.01 3.95 -21.00
C ASP A 57 -2.57 2.54 -21.28
N ALA A 58 -1.82 1.49 -20.95
CA ALA A 58 -2.22 0.11 -21.17
C ALA A 58 -2.72 -0.63 -19.92
N GLU A 59 -2.47 -0.12 -18.71
CA GLU A 59 -2.66 -0.88 -17.48
C GLU A 59 -3.09 -0.04 -16.27
N VAL A 60 -3.95 -0.68 -15.47
CA VAL A 60 -4.44 -0.16 -14.20
C VAL A 60 -3.86 -1.02 -13.09
N VAL A 61 -3.20 -0.37 -12.14
CA VAL A 61 -2.59 -1.01 -10.98
C VAL A 61 -3.26 -0.50 -9.71
N ALA A 62 -3.78 -1.42 -8.90
CA ALA A 62 -4.40 -1.13 -7.61
C ALA A 62 -3.59 -1.74 -6.47
N ILE A 63 -3.17 -0.90 -5.54
CA ILE A 63 -2.38 -1.30 -4.37
C ILE A 63 -3.28 -1.23 -3.14
N PHE A 64 -3.44 -2.35 -2.46
CA PHE A 64 -4.16 -2.48 -1.20
C PHE A 64 -3.20 -2.79 -0.06
N GLY A 65 -3.49 -2.25 1.11
CA GLY A 65 -2.78 -2.53 2.34
C GLY A 65 -3.71 -2.97 3.44
N ARG A 66 -3.24 -3.89 4.27
CA ARG A 66 -3.89 -4.26 5.52
C ARG A 66 -2.95 -3.94 6.66
N THR A 67 -3.47 -3.28 7.70
CA THR A 67 -2.66 -2.99 8.89
C THR A 67 -2.60 -4.19 9.83
N LYS A 68 -1.50 -4.36 10.56
CA LYS A 68 -1.42 -5.34 11.65
C LYS A 68 -2.48 -4.96 12.67
N THR A 69 -3.47 -5.80 12.89
CA THR A 69 -4.27 -5.70 14.11
C THR A 69 -3.30 -5.97 15.25
N LYS A 70 -3.10 -4.99 16.15
CA LYS A 70 -2.51 -5.26 17.46
C LYS A 70 -3.49 -6.19 18.16
N ASP A 71 -3.16 -7.47 18.22
CA ASP A 71 -3.71 -8.37 19.23
C ASP A 71 -3.30 -7.85 20.63
#